data_AF-A0A7Y0S197-F1
#
_entry.id   AF-A0A7Y0S197-F1
#
_cell.length_a   1.000
_cell.length_b   1.000
_cell.length_c   1.000
_cell.angle_alpha   90.00
_cell.angle_beta   90.00
_cell.angle_gamma   90.00
#
_symmetry.space_group_name_H-M   'P 1'
#
loop_
_entity.id
_entity.type
_entity.pdbx_description
1 polymer ?
#
loop_
_entity_poly.entity_id
_entity_poly.type
_entity_poly.pdbx_seq_one_letter_code
_entity_poly.pdbx_strand_id
1 'polypeptide(L)' 'MNDRQRILERTNEGRVEVRLKGVKFGRKRSIDRKLLFALHKDGIGATQISLRLKIARSTVIRF' A
#
# COMPACT_ATOMS: atom_id res chain seq x y z
N MET A 1 -36.06 2.57 -8.62
CA MET A 1 -34.63 2.32 -8.36
C MET A 1 -33.83 2.86 -9.54
N ASN A 2 -32.91 3.80 -9.32
CA ASN A 2 -32.10 4.41 -10.40
C ASN A 2 -31.05 3.40 -10.90
N ASP A 3 -30.77 3.31 -12.19
CA ASP A 3 -29.81 2.34 -12.77
C ASP A 3 -28.41 2.45 -12.16
N ARG A 4 -27.98 3.66 -11.77
CA ARG A 4 -26.71 3.90 -11.07
C ARG A 4 -26.62 3.14 -9.75
N GLN A 5 -27.73 3.08 -9.01
CA GLN A 5 -27.79 2.44 -7.71
C GLN A 5 -27.66 0.91 -7.85
N ARG A 6 -28.35 0.32 -8.84
CA ARG A 6 -28.24 -1.11 -9.16
C ARG A 6 -26.81 -1.52 -9.55
N ILE A 7 -26.12 -0.68 -10.33
CA ILE A 7 -24.71 -0.94 -10.71
C ILE A 7 -23.79 -0.86 -9.49
N LEU A 8 -24.00 0.12 -8.62
CA LEU A 8 -23.20 0.29 -7.41
C LEU A 8 -23.37 -0.89 -6.45
N GLU A 9 -24.61 -1.34 -6.22
CA GLU A 9 -24.94 -2.49 -5.37
C GLU A 9 -24.24 -3.75 -5.88
N ARG A 10 -24.43 -4.09 -7.16
CA ARG A 10 -23.78 -5.25 -7.79
C ARG A 10 -22.25 -5.19 -7.75
N THR A 11 -21.67 -4.01 -7.97
CA THR A 11 -20.20 -3.83 -7.91
C THR A 11 -19.68 -4.02 -6.48
N ASN A 12 -20.44 -3.57 -5.48
CA ASN A 12 -20.09 -3.74 -4.08
C ASN A 12 -20.16 -5.20 -3.62
N GLU A 13 -21.19 -5.93 -4.04
CA GLU A 13 -21.33 -7.38 -3.78
C GLU A 13 -20.09 -8.12 -4.30
N GLY A 14 -19.74 -7.94 -5.57
CA GLY A 14 -18.53 -8.54 -6.15
C GLY A 14 -17.24 -8.09 -5.46
N ARG A 15 -17.14 -6.82 -5.02
CA ARG A 15 -15.99 -6.32 -4.25
C ARG A 15 -15.85 -7.04 -2.90
N VAL A 16 -16.96 -7.33 -2.23
CA VAL A 16 -16.96 -8.06 -0.95
C VAL A 16 -16.52 -9.50 -1.15
N GLU A 17 -17.07 -10.21 -2.14
CA GLU A 17 -16.69 -11.59 -2.45
C GLU A 17 -15.19 -11.72 -2.76
N VAL A 18 -14.66 -10.83 -3.60
CA VAL A 18 -13.26 -10.84 -4.01
C VAL A 18 -12.33 -10.48 -2.84
N ARG A 19 -12.77 -9.63 -1.92
CA ARG A 19 -12.07 -9.36 -0.66
C ARG A 19 -12.00 -10.60 0.24
N LEU A 20 -13.09 -11.34 0.36
CA LEU A 20 -13.12 -12.60 1.12
C LEU A 20 -12.20 -13.67 0.50
N LYS A 21 -12.08 -13.68 -0.83
CA LYS A 21 -11.11 -14.53 -1.56
C LYS A 21 -9.65 -14.09 -1.38
N GLY A 22 -9.37 -13.06 -0.59
CA GLY A 22 -8.02 -12.61 -0.25
C GLY A 22 -7.36 -11.71 -1.29
N VAL A 23 -8.11 -11.22 -2.28
CA VAL A 23 -7.56 -10.27 -3.26
C VAL A 23 -7.26 -8.93 -2.57
N LYS A 24 -6.00 -8.49 -2.72
CA LYS A 24 -5.51 -7.26 -2.11
C LYS A 24 -5.93 -6.07 -2.95
N PHE A 25 -6.70 -5.16 -2.35
CA PHE A 25 -7.12 -3.91 -2.97
C PHE A 25 -6.11 -2.78 -2.74
N GLY A 26 -6.26 -1.71 -3.51
CA GLY A 26 -5.42 -0.52 -3.44
C GLY A 26 -4.14 -0.62 -4.26
N ARG A 27 -3.29 0.40 -4.14
CA ARG A 27 -2.03 0.45 -4.88
C ARG A 27 -1.10 -0.68 -4.46
N LYS A 28 -0.57 -1.43 -5.44
CA LYS A 28 0.47 -2.43 -5.21
C LYS A 28 1.70 -1.76 -4.59
N ARG A 29 2.27 -2.40 -3.56
CA ARG A 29 3.48 -1.91 -2.90
C ARG A 29 4.64 -1.98 -3.88
N SER A 30 5.37 -0.88 -4.02
CA SER A 30 6.52 -0.76 -4.92
C SER A 30 7.85 -0.59 -4.17
N ILE A 31 7.82 -0.55 -2.83
CA ILE A 31 9.00 -0.31 -1.99
C ILE A 31 9.39 -1.61 -1.31
N ASP A 32 10.68 -1.94 -1.35
CA ASP A 32 11.24 -3.05 -0.58
C ASP A 32 11.39 -2.67 0.89
N ARG A 33 10.52 -3.23 1.73
CA ARG A 33 10.54 -3.00 3.18
C ARG A 33 11.65 -3.75 3.89
N LYS A 34 12.09 -4.90 3.37
CA LYS A 34 13.13 -5.69 4.01
C LYS A 34 14.43 -4.90 4.01
N LEU A 35 14.76 -4.31 2.87
CA LEU A 35 15.90 -3.42 2.73
C LEU A 35 15.76 -2.18 3.62
N LEU A 36 14.60 -1.53 3.64
CA LEU A 36 14.35 -0.38 4.51
C LEU A 36 14.60 -0.72 6.00
N PHE A 37 14.04 -1.83 6.49
CA PHE A 37 14.22 -2.25 7.87
C PHE A 37 15.65 -2.68 8.20
N ALA A 38 16.36 -3.30 7.26
CA ALA A 38 17.78 -3.61 7.43
C ALA A 38 18.59 -2.33 7.62
N LEU A 39 18.43 -1.34 6.73
CA LEU A 39 19.13 -0.05 6.83
C LEU A 39 18.79 0.70 8.13
N HIS A 40 17.54 0.64 8.56
CA HIS A 40 17.12 1.25 9.82
C HIS A 40 17.75 0.52 11.02
N LYS A 41 17.82 -0.81 11.00
CA LYS A 41 18.47 -1.62 12.05
C LYS A 41 19.97 -1.37 12.13
N ASP A 42 20.60 -1.06 11.00
CA ASP A 42 22.02 -0.67 10.92
C ASP A 42 22.27 0.77 11.44
N GLY A 43 21.24 1.46 11.94
CA GLY A 43 21.35 2.81 12.52
C GLY A 43 21.41 3.94 11.48
N ILE A 44 21.08 3.67 10.21
CA ILE A 44 21.12 4.69 9.16
C ILE A 44 19.94 5.65 9.32
N GLY A 45 20.24 6.95 9.33
CA GLY A 45 19.23 7.99 9.50
C GLY A 45 18.21 8.05 8.36
N ALA A 46 16.98 8.45 8.67
CA ALA A 46 15.85 8.47 7.72
C ALA A 46 16.11 9.29 6.44
N THR A 47 16.85 10.40 6.54
CA THR A 47 17.24 11.21 5.38
C THR A 47 18.15 10.44 4.43
N GLN A 48 19.13 9.70 4.96
CA GLN A 48 20.04 8.89 4.14
C GLN A 48 19.31 7.70 3.50
N ILE A 49 18.40 7.03 4.22
CA ILE A 49 17.56 5.96 3.66
C ILE A 49 16.70 6.49 2.51
N SER A 50 16.09 7.66 2.69
CA SER A 50 15.26 8.32 1.67
C SER A 50 16.06 8.57 0.38
N LEU A 51 17.28 9.09 0.50
CA LEU A 51 18.18 9.32 -0.64
C LEU A 51 18.61 8.01 -1.33
N ARG A 52 19.03 7.01 -0.55
CA ARG A 52 19.49 5.71 -1.08
C ARG A 52 18.38 4.96 -1.82
N LEU A 53 17.18 4.92 -1.25
CA LEU A 53 16.04 4.18 -1.80
C LEU A 53 15.20 5.00 -2.78
N LYS A 54 15.52 6.29 -2.98
CA LYS A 54 14.76 7.24 -3.81
C LYS A 54 13.27 7.27 -3.45
N ILE A 55 12.96 7.26 -2.16
CA ILE A 55 11.61 7.35 -1.62
C ILE A 55 11.46 8.60 -0.76
N ALA A 56 10.25 9.12 -0.63
CA ALA A 56 10.00 10.27 0.22
C ALA A 56 10.35 9.99 1.69
N ARG A 57 10.95 10.96 2.38
CA ARG A 57 11.28 10.84 3.81
C ARG A 57 10.07 10.50 4.69
N SER A 58 8.89 11.02 4.36
CA SER A 58 7.63 10.68 5.03
C SER A 58 7.26 9.20 4.90
N THR A 59 7.72 8.54 3.83
CA THR A 59 7.54 7.10 3.64
C THR A 59 8.48 6.32 4.53
N VAL A 60 9.72 6.78 4.73
CA VAL A 60 10.66 6.17 5.68
C VAL A 60 10.14 6.27 7.10
N ILE A 61 9.65 7.45 7.52
CA ILE A 61 9.11 7.67 8.88
C ILE A 61 7.85 6.83 9.17
N ARG A 62 7.07 6.52 8.13
CA ARG A 62 5.87 5.68 8.28
C ARG A 62 6.20 4.21 8.56
N PHE A 63 7.38 3.73 8.14
CA PHE A 63 7.77 2.32 8.23
C PHE A 63 8.66 2.08 9.44
#